data_AF-A0A7S4WFF3-F1
#
_entry.id   AF-A0A7S4WFF3-F1
#
_cell.length_a   1.000
_cell.length_b   1.000
_cell.length_c   1.000
_cell.angle_alpha   90.00
_cell.angle_beta   90.00
_cell.angle_gamma   90.00
#
_symmetry.space_group_name_H-M   'P 1'
#
loop_
_entity.id
_entity.type
_entity.pdbx_description
1 polymer ?
#
loop_
_entity_poly.entity_id
_entity_poly.type
_entity_poly.pdbx_seq_one_letter_code
_entity_poly.pdbx_strand_id
1 'polypeptide(L)'
;SSMDQLLPCYREVVAELKSLVVSSGALVKADPSGNGLDASRVVDLTVFLEQYLDGDEVDVDIVMSDDAWRYVAISDNGPTLEPYFNESWGLCPSILPREQQSELPRR
;
A
#
# COMPACT_ATOMS: atom_id res chain seq x y z
N SER A 1 11.16 6.54 7.48
CA SER A 1 12.47 6.32 6.84
C SER A 1 12.80 7.45 5.88
N SER A 2 14.07 7.82 5.72
CA SER A 2 14.46 8.79 4.68
C SER A 2 14.46 8.10 3.30
N MET A 3 14.31 8.88 2.22
CA MET A 3 14.40 8.36 0.85
C MET A 3 15.68 7.56 0.59
N ASP A 4 16.79 7.97 1.23
CA ASP A 4 18.09 7.32 1.10
C ASP A 4 18.13 5.88 1.65
N GLN A 5 17.19 5.53 2.54
CA GLN A 5 17.08 4.18 3.12
C GLN A 5 16.09 3.29 2.36
N LEU A 6 15.13 3.87 1.62
CA LEU A 6 14.10 3.10 0.92
C LEU A 6 14.67 2.28 -0.24
N LEU A 7 15.54 2.87 -1.07
CA LEU A 7 16.09 2.15 -2.22
C LEU A 7 16.97 0.95 -1.83
N PRO A 8 17.88 1.05 -0.83
CA PRO A 8 18.60 -0.12 -0.32
C PRO A 8 17.65 -1.21 0.20
N CYS A 9 16.65 -0.84 1.01
CA CYS A 9 15.67 -1.78 1.55
C CYS A 9 14.87 -2.47 0.45
N TYR A 10 14.38 -1.72 -0.55
CA TYR A 10 13.69 -2.28 -1.71
C TYR A 10 14.55 -3.31 -2.44
N ARG A 11 15.83 -3.01 -2.68
CA ARG A 11 16.77 -3.93 -3.36
C ARG A 11 16.97 -5.21 -2.55
N GLU A 12 17.08 -5.10 -1.24
CA GLU A 12 17.21 -6.23 -0.33
C GLU A 12 15.96 -7.14 -0.38
N VAL A 13 14.76 -6.56 -0.22
CA VAL A 13 13.49 -7.29 -0.28
C VAL A 13 13.32 -7.98 -1.64
N VAL A 14 13.56 -7.27 -2.74
CA VAL A 14 13.47 -7.87 -4.09
C VAL A 14 14.50 -8.98 -4.30
N ALA A 15 15.71 -8.84 -3.75
CA ALA A 15 16.73 -9.90 -3.82
C ALA A 15 16.30 -11.15 -3.04
N GLU A 16 15.71 -10.97 -1.85
CA GLU A 16 15.19 -12.09 -1.07
C GLU A 16 14.01 -12.78 -1.77
N LEU A 17 13.05 -12.03 -2.32
CA LEU A 17 11.93 -12.60 -3.07
C LEU A 17 12.39 -13.39 -4.31
N LYS A 18 13.41 -12.89 -5.02
CA LYS A 18 14.03 -13.61 -6.16
C LYS A 18 14.73 -14.91 -5.77
N SER A 19 15.07 -15.07 -4.49
CA SER A 19 15.68 -16.31 -3.99
C SER A 19 14.66 -17.39 -3.64
N LEU A 20 13.36 -17.10 -3.72
CA LEU A 20 12.30 -18.02 -3.32
C LEU A 20 11.95 -19.05 -4.41
N VAL A 21 11.63 -20.25 -3.95
CA VAL A 21 11.05 -21.33 -4.73
C VAL A 21 9.76 -21.82 -4.07
N VAL A 22 8.85 -22.37 -4.87
CA VAL A 22 7.70 -23.11 -4.37
C VAL A 22 8.08 -24.57 -4.20
N SER A 23 7.98 -25.07 -2.98
CA SER A 23 8.20 -26.47 -2.62
C SER A 23 7.03 -26.98 -1.79
N SER A 24 6.41 -28.08 -2.22
CA SER A 24 5.22 -28.66 -1.56
C SER A 24 4.10 -27.64 -1.28
N GLY A 25 3.91 -26.67 -2.17
CA GLY A 25 2.88 -25.62 -2.05
C GLY A 25 3.26 -24.43 -1.15
N ALA A 26 4.45 -24.41 -0.55
CA ALA A 26 4.94 -23.30 0.27
C ALA A 26 6.06 -22.53 -0.45
N LEU A 27 6.13 -21.21 -0.21
CA LEU A 27 7.29 -20.40 -0.57
C LEU A 27 8.41 -20.64 0.44
N VAL A 28 9.57 -21.07 -0.05
CA VAL A 28 10.77 -21.32 0.75
C VAL A 28 11.99 -20.74 0.06
N LYS A 29 13.05 -20.46 0.81
CA LYS A 29 14.33 -20.02 0.22
C LYS A 29 14.96 -21.18 -0.55
N ALA A 30 15.46 -20.92 -1.75
CA ALA A 30 16.19 -21.90 -2.54
C ALA A 30 17.39 -22.42 -1.73
N ASP A 31 17.55 -23.73 -1.70
CA ASP A 31 18.70 -24.38 -1.11
C ASP A 31 19.61 -24.99 -2.22
N PRO A 32 20.83 -25.42 -1.89
CA PRO A 32 21.74 -26.01 -2.87
C PRO A 32 21.26 -27.35 -3.46
N SER A 33 20.18 -27.96 -2.94
CA SER A 33 19.66 -29.22 -3.47
C SER A 33 18.95 -29.04 -4.81
N GLY A 34 18.59 -27.80 -5.16
CA GLY A 34 17.93 -27.46 -6.43
C GLY A 34 16.47 -27.93 -6.48
N ASN A 35 15.88 -28.27 -5.33
CA ASN A 35 14.48 -28.68 -5.23
C ASN A 35 13.56 -27.45 -5.16
N GLY A 36 12.46 -27.50 -5.90
CA GLY A 36 11.45 -26.44 -5.94
C GLY A 36 11.33 -25.78 -7.31
N LEU A 37 10.18 -25.16 -7.55
CA LEU A 37 9.91 -24.38 -8.75
C LEU A 37 10.19 -22.90 -8.47
N ASP A 38 10.94 -22.22 -9.33
CA ASP A 38 11.14 -20.77 -9.24
C ASP A 38 9.80 -20.05 -8.98
N ALA A 39 9.72 -19.36 -7.84
CA ALA A 39 8.47 -18.77 -7.36
C ALA A 39 7.91 -17.71 -8.32
N SER A 40 8.78 -16.98 -9.02
CA SER A 40 8.39 -15.93 -9.97
C SER A 40 7.64 -16.47 -11.18
N ARG A 41 7.70 -17.79 -11.43
CA ARG A 41 6.99 -18.45 -12.53
C ARG A 41 5.56 -18.83 -12.19
N VAL A 42 5.18 -18.78 -10.92
CA VAL A 42 3.89 -19.29 -10.42
C VAL A 42 3.14 -18.33 -9.53
N VAL A 43 3.82 -17.35 -8.93
CA VAL A 43 3.23 -16.29 -8.11
C VAL A 43 3.86 -14.96 -8.52
N ASP A 44 3.04 -13.90 -8.54
CA ASP A 44 3.56 -12.55 -8.73
C ASP A 44 4.27 -12.09 -7.45
N LEU A 45 5.55 -11.74 -7.58
CA LEU A 45 6.40 -11.27 -6.48
C LEU A 45 6.70 -9.78 -6.61
N THR A 46 5.95 -9.07 -7.45
CA THR A 46 6.04 -7.62 -7.57
C THR A 46 5.63 -6.98 -6.25
N VAL A 47 6.53 -6.15 -5.70
CA VAL A 47 6.28 -5.41 -4.46
C VAL A 47 6.40 -3.91 -4.71
N PHE A 48 5.55 -3.17 -4.01
CA PHE A 48 5.66 -1.72 -3.88
C PHE A 48 6.18 -1.41 -2.48
N LEU A 49 7.20 -0.56 -2.41
CA LEU A 49 7.74 -0.06 -1.15
C LEU A 49 7.72 1.45 -1.19
N GLU A 50 7.02 2.05 -0.23
CA GLU A 50 6.92 3.49 -0.07
C GLU A 50 7.26 3.93 1.35
N GLN A 51 7.34 5.24 1.52
CA GLN A 51 7.48 5.82 2.84
C GLN A 51 6.17 5.63 3.62
N TYR A 52 6.26 5.12 4.85
CA TYR A 52 5.13 5.16 5.77
C TYR A 52 4.80 6.62 6.12
N LEU A 53 3.60 7.06 5.76
CA LEU A 53 3.07 8.38 6.06
C LEU A 53 2.18 8.26 7.30
N ASP A 54 2.70 8.72 8.44
CA ASP A 54 1.94 8.79 9.69
C ASP A 54 1.09 10.07 9.71
N GLY A 55 -0.15 9.96 10.18
CA GLY A 55 -1.09 11.07 10.24
C GLY A 55 -2.54 10.68 10.00
N ASP A 56 -3.38 11.69 9.79
CA ASP A 56 -4.79 11.50 9.52
C ASP A 56 -5.01 10.93 8.11
N GLU A 57 -5.87 9.92 8.00
CA GLU A 57 -6.24 9.27 6.75
C GLU A 57 -7.69 9.62 6.38
N VAL A 58 -7.94 9.80 5.08
CA VAL A 58 -9.28 10.09 4.55
C VAL A 58 -9.55 9.35 3.25
N ASP A 59 -10.79 8.90 3.10
CA ASP A 59 -11.34 8.46 1.83
C ASP A 59 -12.02 9.64 1.12
N VAL A 60 -11.78 9.77 -0.19
CA VAL A 60 -12.37 10.85 -1.01
C VAL A 60 -13.16 10.25 -2.18
N ASP A 61 -14.49 10.24 -2.05
CA ASP A 61 -15.41 9.79 -3.09
C ASP A 61 -15.72 10.93 -4.06
N ILE A 62 -15.40 10.75 -5.35
CA ILE A 62 -15.60 11.79 -6.38
C ILE A 62 -16.50 11.27 -7.51
N VAL A 63 -17.55 12.03 -7.85
CA VAL A 63 -18.36 11.80 -9.06
C VAL A 63 -17.92 12.76 -10.15
N MET A 64 -17.53 12.23 -11.30
CA MET A 64 -17.05 13.00 -12.46
C MET A 64 -18.08 13.02 -13.60
N SER A 65 -18.19 14.14 -14.33
CA SER A 65 -18.96 14.28 -15.56
C SER A 65 -18.40 15.43 -16.40
N ASP A 66 -18.18 15.16 -17.70
CA ASP A 66 -17.61 16.11 -18.68
C ASP A 66 -16.30 16.75 -18.19
N ASP A 67 -15.33 15.90 -17.84
CA ASP A 67 -14.00 16.31 -17.35
C ASP A 67 -14.03 17.20 -16.09
N ALA A 68 -15.16 17.20 -15.36
CA ALA A 68 -15.35 17.96 -14.13
C ALA A 68 -15.90 17.07 -13.01
N TRP A 69 -15.37 17.23 -11.80
CA TRP A 69 -16.04 16.72 -10.61
C TRP A 69 -17.36 17.46 -10.41
N ARG A 70 -18.42 16.71 -10.08
CA ARG A 70 -19.77 17.22 -9.80
C ARG A 70 -20.13 17.07 -8.32
N TYR A 71 -19.49 16.13 -7.64
CA TYR A 71 -19.69 15.84 -6.24
C TYR A 71 -18.41 15.28 -5.64
N VAL A 72 -18.14 15.67 -4.39
CA VAL A 72 -17.03 15.16 -3.58
C VAL A 72 -17.58 14.91 -2.18
N ALA A 73 -17.35 13.72 -1.64
CA ALA A 73 -17.53 13.40 -0.23
C ALA A 73 -16.20 12.97 0.37
N ILE A 74 -15.94 13.38 1.61
CA ILE A 74 -14.72 13.06 2.33
C ILE A 74 -15.13 12.36 3.62
N SER A 75 -14.50 11.22 3.90
CA SER A 75 -14.73 10.41 5.09
C SER A 75 -13.42 10.23 5.83
N ASP A 76 -13.42 10.38 7.15
CA ASP A 76 -12.22 10.14 7.97
C ASP A 76 -12.10 8.66 8.30
N ASN A 77 -10.86 8.17 8.25
CA ASN A 77 -10.48 6.85 8.72
C ASN A 77 -9.76 6.97 10.06
N GLY A 78 -10.21 6.16 11.01
CA GLY A 78 -9.54 6.05 12.31
C GLY A 78 -8.17 5.40 12.18
N PRO A 79 -7.31 5.53 13.21
CA PRO A 79 -5.97 4.93 13.18
C PRO A 79 -6.01 3.44 12.86
N THR A 80 -4.97 2.97 12.17
CA THR A 80 -4.82 1.57 11.75
C THR A 80 -4.48 0.65 12.92
N LEU A 81 -4.98 -0.58 12.87
CA LEU A 81 -4.60 -1.67 13.78
C LEU A 81 -3.29 -2.32 13.34
N GLU A 82 -2.17 -1.65 13.65
CA GLU A 82 -0.82 -2.10 13.28
C GLU A 82 -0.53 -3.58 13.66
N PRO A 83 0.22 -4.33 12.82
CA PRO A 83 0.94 -3.87 11.62
C PRO A 83 0.09 -3.86 10.34
N TYR A 84 -1.22 -4.06 10.46
CA TYR A 84 -2.15 -4.09 9.34
C TYR A 84 -2.88 -2.76 9.19
N PHE A 85 -3.28 -2.43 7.98
CA PHE A 85 -3.99 -1.19 7.65
C PHE A 85 -5.51 -1.33 7.85
N ASN A 86 -5.94 -2.04 8.88
CA ASN A 86 -7.37 -2.12 9.20
C ASN A 86 -7.75 -0.91 10.05
N GLU A 87 -8.72 -0.11 9.60
CA GLU A 87 -9.15 1.08 10.32
C GLU A 87 -9.91 0.70 11.60
N SER A 88 -9.73 1.49 12.65
CA SER A 88 -10.44 1.29 13.93
C SER A 88 -11.89 1.82 13.91
N TRP A 89 -12.19 2.78 13.04
CA TRP A 89 -13.51 3.38 12.82
C TRP A 89 -13.51 4.18 11.50
N GLY A 90 -14.69 4.62 11.06
CA GLY A 90 -14.84 5.54 9.93
C GLY A 90 -15.97 6.55 10.18
N LEU A 91 -15.83 7.77 9.64
CA LEU A 91 -16.81 8.86 9.84
C LEU A 91 -17.08 9.65 8.56
N CYS A 92 -18.35 9.81 8.22
CA CYS A 92 -18.82 10.65 7.12
C CYS A 92 -20.01 11.52 7.58
N PRO A 93 -19.98 12.85 7.41
CA PRO A 93 -18.94 13.64 6.74
C PRO A 93 -17.67 13.85 7.59
N SER A 94 -16.55 14.11 6.93
CA SER A 94 -15.26 14.37 7.58
C SER A 94 -15.28 15.54 8.58
N ILE A 95 -14.56 15.37 9.70
CA ILE A 95 -14.34 16.37 10.75
C ILE A 95 -13.13 17.27 10.49
N LEU A 96 -12.37 17.05 9.41
CA LEU A 96 -11.28 17.94 9.04
C LEU A 96 -11.77 19.39 8.88
N PRO A 97 -10.95 20.41 9.18
CA PRO A 97 -11.24 21.79 8.82
C PRO A 97 -11.62 21.94 7.36
N ARG A 98 -12.63 22.79 7.06
CA ARG A 98 -13.12 23.01 5.68
C ARG A 98 -12.02 23.43 4.71
N GLU A 99 -11.03 24.17 5.19
CA GLU A 99 -9.88 24.59 4.38
C GLU A 99 -9.08 23.37 3.90
N GLN A 100 -8.76 22.42 4.79
CA GLN A 100 -8.10 21.16 4.43
C GLN A 100 -8.95 20.30 3.50
N GLN A 101 -10.26 20.20 3.77
CA GLN A 101 -11.19 19.49 2.89
C GLN A 101 -11.21 20.07 1.46
N SER A 102 -11.09 21.38 1.31
CA SER A 102 -11.07 22.04 -0.01
C SER A 102 -9.79 21.83 -0.80
N GLU A 103 -8.69 21.46 -0.13
CA GLU A 103 -7.39 21.22 -0.76
C GLU A 103 -7.22 19.78 -1.27
N LEU A 104 -8.04 18.83 -0.82
CA LEU A 104 -7.97 17.42 -1.19
C LEU A 104 -8.41 17.15 -2.64
N PRO A 105 -9.59 17.64 -3.11
CA PRO A 105 -10.00 17.44 -4.50
C PRO A 105 -9.22 18.38 -5.43
N ARG A 106 -8.01 17.98 -5.81
CA ARG A 106 -7.21 18.67 -6.84
C ARG A 106 -7.47 18.03 -8.20
N ARG A 107 -7.70 18.87 -9.22
CA ARG A 107 -7.68 18.45 -10.62
C ARG A 107 -6.26 18.21 -11.11
#